data_AF-A0A1B6EYT4-F1
#
_entry.id   AF-A0A1B6EYT4-F1
#
_cell.length_a   1.000
_cell.length_b   1.000
_cell.length_c   1.000
_cell.angle_alpha   90.00
_cell.angle_beta   90.00
_cell.angle_gamma   90.00
#
_symmetry.space_group_name_H-M   'P 1'
#
loop_
_entity.id
_entity.type
_entity.pdbx_description
1 polymer ?
#
loop_
_entity_poly.entity_id
_entity_poly.type
_entity_poly.pdbx_seq_one_letter_code
_entity_poly.pdbx_strand_id
1 'polypeptide(L)'
;PLNNDDRNRLILGGLGVVSVIGFYLYIEMKGKEITWKDFLHNYLINGKVEKLEVVNKKFVRVKLNSEGYSDSNSFWFNIGSVDSFERNIENAQIDMNIEPQNFVPVIYKTELELSSFSSILPTILIIGFLMFMMKRSAEMM
;
A
#
# COMPACT_ATOMS: atom_id res chain seq x y z
N PRO A 1 -12.71 28.26 32.28
CA PRO A 1 -11.87 27.04 32.21
C PRO A 1 -12.79 25.85 31.92
N LEU A 2 -12.51 25.08 30.86
CA LEU A 2 -13.32 23.89 30.55
C LEU A 2 -13.22 22.88 31.69
N ASN A 3 -14.37 22.33 32.12
CA ASN A 3 -14.40 21.25 33.09
C ASN A 3 -13.59 20.05 32.56
N ASN A 4 -12.92 19.30 33.44
CA ASN A 4 -12.05 18.21 33.06
C ASN A 4 -12.79 17.14 32.23
N ASP A 5 -14.08 16.93 32.50
CA ASP A 5 -14.93 15.99 31.77
C ASP A 5 -15.26 16.46 30.34
N ASP A 6 -15.51 17.76 30.16
CA ASP A 6 -15.79 18.32 28.83
C ASP A 6 -14.53 18.30 27.96
N ARG A 7 -13.36 18.55 28.56
CA ARG A 7 -12.06 18.42 27.88
C ARG A 7 -11.81 16.98 27.45
N ASN A 8 -12.10 16.00 28.30
CA ASN A 8 -11.93 14.58 27.96
C ASN A 8 -12.88 14.12 26.84
N ARG A 9 -14.13 14.59 26.84
CA ARG A 9 -15.10 14.31 25.75
C ARG A 9 -14.68 14.92 24.43
N LEU A 10 -14.18 16.15 24.44
CA LEU A 10 -13.65 16.81 23.24
C LEU A 10 -12.41 16.10 22.68
N ILE A 11 -11.50 15.65 23.55
CA ILE A 11 -10.32 14.86 23.15
C ILE A 11 -10.74 13.51 22.55
N LEU A 12 -11.70 12.81 23.16
CA LEU A 12 -12.21 11.54 22.63
C LEU A 12 -12.85 11.72 21.25
N GLY A 13 -13.67 12.77 21.09
CA GLY A 13 -14.29 13.11 19.81
C GLY A 13 -13.24 13.44 18.74
N GLY A 14 -12.23 14.24 19.09
CA GLY A 14 -11.11 14.57 18.19
C GLY A 14 -10.30 13.35 17.75
N LEU A 15 -9.97 12.45 18.69
CA LEU A 15 -9.26 11.19 18.38
C LEU A 15 -10.07 10.27 17.47
N GLY A 16 -11.40 10.20 17.68
CA GLY A 16 -12.29 9.45 16.81
C GLY A 16 -12.27 9.97 15.37
N VAL A 17 -12.36 11.29 15.20
CA VAL A 17 -12.31 11.94 13.88
C VAL A 17 -10.97 11.72 13.19
N VAL A 18 -9.85 11.89 13.89
CA VAL A 18 -8.50 11.65 13.33
C VAL A 18 -8.33 10.18 12.93
N SER A 19 -8.86 9.24 13.72
CA SER A 19 -8.79 7.81 13.42
C SER A 19 -9.59 7.45 12.17
N VAL A 20 -10.80 8.00 12.01
CA VAL A 20 -11.64 7.78 10.82
C VAL A 20 -11.00 8.38 9.57
N ILE A 21 -10.45 9.60 9.66
CA ILE A 21 -9.73 10.24 8.55
C ILE A 21 -8.48 9.43 8.20
N GLY A 22 -7.68 9.03 9.19
CA GLY A 22 -6.49 8.20 8.98
C GLY A 22 -6.82 6.85 8.34
N PHE A 23 -7.92 6.21 8.75
CA PHE A 23 -8.38 4.97 8.14
C PHE A 23 -8.87 5.15 6.70
N TYR A 24 -9.60 6.23 6.43
CA TYR A 24 -10.06 6.56 5.07
C TYR A 24 -8.87 6.80 4.13
N LEU A 25 -7.89 7.60 4.57
CA LEU A 25 -6.66 7.85 3.82
C LEU A 25 -5.86 6.56 3.58
N TYR A 26 -5.82 5.64 4.55
CA TYR A 26 -5.14 4.35 4.39
C TYR A 26 -5.76 3.47 3.30
N ILE A 27 -7.09 3.51 3.13
CA ILE A 27 -7.78 2.74 2.07
C ILE A 27 -7.45 3.32 0.69
N GLU A 28 -7.41 4.65 0.57
CA GLU A 28 -7.18 5.33 -0.72
C GLU A 28 -5.74 5.18 -1.24
N MET A 29 -4.77 4.86 -0.37
CA MET A 29 -3.39 4.58 -0.78
C MET A 29 -3.21 3.26 -1.53
N LYS A 30 -4.18 2.33 -1.46
CA LYS A 30 -4.13 1.11 -2.26
C LYS A 30 -4.66 1.45 -3.65
N GLY A 31 -3.74 1.65 -4.60
CA GLY A 31 -4.06 1.90 -6.00
C GLY A 31 -5.04 0.88 -6.60
N LYS A 32 -5.48 1.11 -7.85
CA LYS A 32 -6.50 0.26 -8.47
C LYS A 32 -5.91 -1.11 -8.87
N GLU A 33 -6.50 -2.19 -8.35
CA GLU A 33 -6.17 -3.54 -8.77
C GLU A 33 -6.68 -3.80 -10.20
N ILE A 34 -5.84 -4.39 -11.04
CA ILE A 34 -6.15 -4.80 -12.41
C ILE A 34 -5.73 -6.25 -12.66
N THR A 35 -6.20 -6.86 -13.74
CA THR A 35 -5.73 -8.20 -14.14
C THR A 35 -4.50 -8.11 -15.04
N TRP A 36 -3.74 -9.20 -15.15
CA TRP A 36 -2.66 -9.32 -16.14
C TRP A 36 -3.13 -9.05 -17.57
N LYS A 37 -4.33 -9.54 -17.93
CA LYS A 37 -4.90 -9.33 -19.27
C LYS A 37 -5.25 -7.87 -19.51
N ASP A 38 -5.84 -7.20 -18.51
CA ASP A 38 -6.14 -5.77 -18.60
C ASP A 38 -4.87 -4.94 -18.70
N PHE A 39 -3.84 -5.29 -17.92
CA PHE A 39 -2.52 -4.68 -18.00
C PHE A 39 -1.95 -4.79 -19.42
N LEU A 40 -1.92 -6.01 -19.96
CA LEU A 40 -1.33 -6.29 -21.27
C LEU A 40 -2.04 -5.51 -22.39
N HIS A 41 -3.37 -5.63 -22.48
CA HIS A 41 -4.14 -5.06 -23.58
C HIS A 41 -4.31 -3.54 -23.47
N ASN A 42 -4.55 -3.01 -22.28
CA ASN A 42 -4.90 -1.60 -22.13
C ASN A 42 -3.69 -0.69 -21.89
N TYR A 43 -2.57 -1.23 -21.38
CA TYR A 43 -1.43 -0.42 -20.96
C TYR A 43 -0.13 -0.80 -21.68
N LEU A 44 0.28 -2.07 -21.68
CA LEU A 44 1.54 -2.48 -22.30
C LEU A 44 1.49 -2.31 -23.82
N ILE A 45 0.46 -2.87 -24.47
CA ILE A 45 0.31 -2.82 -25.93
C ILE A 45 0.21 -1.38 -26.45
N ASN A 46 -0.41 -0.50 -25.69
CA ASN A 46 -0.58 0.90 -26.04
C ASN A 46 0.66 1.77 -25.74
N GLY A 47 1.78 1.18 -25.28
CA GLY A 47 3.01 1.91 -24.97
C GLY A 47 2.87 2.91 -23.82
N LYS A 48 1.89 2.73 -22.93
CA LYS A 48 1.59 3.67 -21.84
C LYS A 48 2.41 3.40 -20.57
N VAL A 49 3.27 2.38 -20.57
CA VAL A 49 4.00 1.94 -19.38
C VAL A 49 5.42 2.50 -19.41
N GLU A 50 5.81 3.20 -18.35
CA GLU A 50 7.18 3.69 -18.16
C GLU A 50 8.06 2.60 -17.52
N LYS A 51 7.56 1.98 -16.45
CA LYS A 51 8.29 0.96 -15.68
C LYS A 51 7.35 0.07 -14.87
N LEU A 52 7.84 -1.10 -14.52
CA LEU A 52 7.16 -2.08 -13.67
C LEU A 52 7.92 -2.24 -12.36
N GLU A 53 7.26 -2.00 -11.23
CA GLU A 53 7.89 -2.13 -9.92
C GLU A 53 7.39 -3.41 -9.23
N VAL A 54 8.26 -4.40 -9.07
CA VAL A 54 7.97 -5.63 -8.31
C VAL A 54 8.13 -5.33 -6.83
N VAL A 55 7.01 -5.26 -6.11
CA VAL A 55 7.00 -4.90 -4.67
C VAL A 55 6.86 -6.16 -3.83
N ASN A 56 7.80 -6.35 -2.91
CA ASN A 56 7.82 -7.46 -1.94
C ASN A 56 7.70 -8.86 -2.56
N LYS A 57 8.03 -8.99 -3.86
CA LYS A 57 7.85 -10.22 -4.66
C LYS A 57 6.41 -10.76 -4.71
N LYS A 58 5.41 -9.95 -4.34
CA LYS A 58 4.00 -10.35 -4.25
C LYS A 58 3.15 -9.78 -5.38
N PHE A 59 3.43 -8.54 -5.77
CA PHE A 59 2.65 -7.82 -6.77
C PHE A 59 3.54 -6.91 -7.60
N VAL A 60 3.00 -6.47 -8.73
CA VAL A 60 3.66 -5.52 -9.62
C VAL A 60 2.86 -4.24 -9.66
N ARG A 61 3.50 -3.11 -9.40
CA ARG A 61 2.95 -1.76 -9.57
C ARG A 61 3.33 -1.24 -10.94
N VAL A 62 2.34 -0.81 -11.70
CA VAL A 62 2.47 -0.29 -13.06
C VAL A 62 2.60 1.23 -12.98
N LYS A 63 3.73 1.77 -13.44
CA LYS A 63 3.94 3.21 -13.58
C LYS A 63 3.73 3.60 -15.04
N LEU A 64 2.82 4.53 -15.27
CA LEU A 64 2.45 4.97 -16.61
C LEU A 64 3.28 6.17 -17.05
N ASN A 65 3.60 6.20 -18.34
CA ASN A 65 4.27 7.31 -18.99
C ASN A 65 3.24 8.43 -19.24
N SER A 66 3.08 9.34 -18.30
CA SER A 66 2.27 10.53 -18.52
C SER A 66 2.63 11.63 -17.53
N GLU A 67 2.98 12.80 -18.07
CA GLU A 67 3.37 14.03 -17.37
C GLU A 67 2.19 14.71 -16.64
N GLY A 68 1.34 13.95 -15.95
CA GLY A 68 0.15 14.52 -15.31
C GLY A 68 -0.73 13.53 -14.54
N TYR A 69 -0.41 12.24 -14.50
CA TYR A 69 -1.07 11.35 -13.54
C TYR A 69 -0.38 11.54 -12.19
N SER A 70 -1.09 12.21 -11.28
CA SER A 70 -0.78 12.16 -9.85
C SER A 70 -0.67 10.70 -9.42
N ASP A 71 0.20 10.44 -8.44
CA ASP A 71 0.50 9.12 -7.84
C ASP A 71 -0.76 8.34 -7.38
N SER A 72 -1.92 9.00 -7.38
CA SER A 72 -3.27 8.48 -7.15
C SER A 72 -3.76 7.44 -8.17
N ASN A 73 -3.23 7.42 -9.40
CA ASN A 73 -3.64 6.45 -10.42
C ASN A 73 -2.63 5.30 -10.59
N SER A 74 -2.09 4.82 -9.48
CA SER A 74 -1.23 3.64 -9.47
C SER A 74 -2.07 2.39 -9.70
N PHE A 75 -1.75 1.63 -10.74
CA PHE A 75 -2.35 0.33 -10.98
C PHE A 75 -1.44 -0.77 -10.46
N TRP A 76 -2.00 -1.86 -9.96
CA TRP A 76 -1.22 -3.00 -9.53
C TRP A 76 -1.95 -4.31 -9.77
N PHE A 77 -1.20 -5.41 -9.83
CA PHE A 77 -1.76 -6.75 -9.92
C PHE A 77 -0.86 -7.75 -9.19
N ASN A 78 -1.48 -8.79 -8.64
CA ASN A 78 -0.78 -9.87 -7.94
C ASN A 78 -0.01 -10.76 -8.93
N ILE A 79 1.15 -11.23 -8.49
CA ILE A 79 1.96 -12.21 -9.23
C ILE A 79 2.15 -13.47 -8.38
N GLY A 80 2.18 -14.63 -9.03
CA GLY A 80 2.45 -15.90 -8.34
C GLY A 80 3.94 -16.05 -7.99
N SER A 81 4.81 -15.78 -8.96
CA SER A 81 6.25 -15.72 -8.78
C SER A 81 6.88 -14.66 -9.67
N VAL A 82 8.01 -14.12 -9.23
CA VAL A 82 8.79 -13.13 -9.97
C VAL A 82 9.27 -13.71 -11.30
N ASP A 83 9.82 -14.92 -11.27
CA ASP A 83 10.40 -15.56 -12.45
C ASP A 83 9.35 -15.80 -13.55
N SER A 84 8.13 -16.19 -13.16
CA SER A 84 7.04 -16.35 -14.13
C SER A 84 6.59 -15.02 -14.70
N PHE A 85 6.57 -13.96 -13.88
CA PHE A 85 6.24 -12.61 -14.35
C PHE A 85 7.27 -12.09 -15.34
N GLU A 86 8.57 -12.18 -15.05
CA GLU A 86 9.65 -11.75 -15.94
C GLU A 86 9.60 -12.48 -17.28
N ARG A 87 9.47 -13.81 -17.24
CA ARG A 87 9.35 -14.60 -18.47
C ARG A 87 8.12 -14.24 -19.28
N ASN A 88 6.98 -14.01 -18.64
CA ASN A 88 5.75 -13.67 -19.33
C ASN A 88 5.79 -12.28 -19.97
N ILE A 89 6.40 -11.28 -19.29
CA ILE A 89 6.53 -9.94 -19.86
C ILE A 89 7.55 -9.91 -20.99
N GLU A 90 8.65 -10.65 -20.86
CA GLU A 90 9.64 -10.80 -21.93
C GLU A 90 9.02 -11.41 -23.18
N ASN A 91 8.32 -12.55 -23.05
CA ASN A 91 7.61 -13.18 -24.17
C ASN A 91 6.58 -12.23 -24.80
N ALA A 92 5.80 -11.52 -23.98
CA ALA A 92 4.80 -10.58 -24.48
C ALA A 92 5.43 -9.43 -25.29
N GLN A 93 6.58 -8.91 -24.86
CA GLN A 93 7.28 -7.84 -25.58
C GLN A 93 7.95 -8.35 -26.87
N ILE A 94 8.46 -9.58 -26.85
CA ILE A 94 8.97 -10.26 -28.05
C ILE A 94 7.84 -10.48 -29.07
N ASP A 95 6.67 -10.94 -28.62
CA ASP A 95 5.48 -11.15 -29.47
C ASP A 95 4.98 -9.82 -30.07
N MET A 96 5.21 -8.70 -29.38
CA MET A 96 4.95 -7.34 -29.86
C MET A 96 6.05 -6.80 -30.78
N ASN A 97 7.08 -7.60 -31.09
CA ASN A 97 8.22 -7.21 -31.92
C ASN A 97 9.00 -6.01 -31.35
N ILE A 98 9.03 -5.88 -30.01
CA ILE A 98 9.87 -4.91 -29.30
C ILE A 98 11.28 -5.49 -29.20
N GLU A 99 12.29 -4.68 -29.53
CA GLU A 99 13.68 -5.09 -29.35
C GLU A 99 14.06 -5.11 -27.86
N PRO A 100 14.94 -6.03 -27.41
CA PRO A 100 15.31 -6.14 -26.00
C PRO A 100 15.82 -4.86 -25.34
N GLN A 101 16.47 -3.99 -26.13
CA GLN A 101 16.95 -2.68 -25.67
C GLN A 101 15.83 -1.68 -25.33
N ASN A 102 14.62 -1.90 -25.87
CA ASN A 102 13.44 -1.06 -25.68
C ASN A 102 12.41 -1.72 -24.75
N PHE A 103 12.80 -2.79 -24.05
CA PHE A 103 11.92 -3.41 -23.06
C PHE A 103 11.62 -2.46 -21.90
N VAL A 104 10.39 -2.55 -21.42
CA VAL A 104 9.94 -1.86 -20.22
C VAL A 104 10.77 -2.36 -19.03
N PRO A 105 11.46 -1.46 -18.29
CA PRO A 105 12.30 -1.85 -17.18
C PRO A 105 11.49 -2.41 -16.02
N VAL A 106 11.98 -3.50 -15.44
CA VAL A 106 11.45 -4.12 -14.22
C VAL A 106 12.36 -3.76 -13.04
N ILE A 107 11.79 -3.14 -12.01
CA ILE A 107 12.51 -2.64 -10.83
C ILE A 107 12.04 -3.37 -9.58
N TYR A 108 12.97 -3.82 -8.76
CA TYR A 108 12.68 -4.50 -7.51
C TYR A 108 12.62 -3.54 -6.34
N LYS A 109 11.53 -3.59 -5.57
CA LYS A 109 11.35 -2.78 -4.36
C LYS A 109 10.93 -3.63 -3.18
N THR A 110 11.50 -3.30 -2.03
CA THR A 110 11.05 -3.79 -0.74
C THR A 110 10.42 -2.62 0.01
N GLU A 111 9.12 -2.69 0.24
CA GLU A 111 8.35 -1.66 0.92
C GLU A 111 7.84 -2.18 2.27
N LEU A 112 7.87 -1.32 3.29
CA LEU A 112 7.31 -1.64 4.59
C LEU A 112 5.78 -1.72 4.47
N GLU A 113 5.23 -2.93 4.59
CA GLU A 113 3.78 -3.10 4.62
C GLU A 113 3.25 -2.74 6.02
N LEU A 114 2.42 -1.70 6.10
CA LEU A 114 1.74 -1.34 7.34
C LEU A 114 0.87 -2.47 7.89
N SER A 115 0.40 -3.39 7.04
CA SER A 115 -0.28 -4.63 7.44
C SER A 115 0.61 -5.51 8.33
N SER A 116 1.93 -5.50 8.15
CA SER A 116 2.87 -6.23 9.01
C SER A 116 2.93 -5.66 10.43
N PHE A 117 2.53 -4.40 10.65
CA PHE A 117 2.41 -3.82 11.99
C PHE A 117 1.06 -4.17 12.66
N SER A 118 0.02 -4.48 11.88
CA SER A 118 -1.28 -4.88 12.42
C SER A 118 -1.19 -6.15 13.27
N SER A 119 -0.20 -7.02 13.04
CA SER A 119 0.01 -8.23 13.83
C SER A 119 0.60 -7.94 15.21
N ILE A 120 1.28 -6.81 15.39
CA ILE A 120 1.91 -6.38 16.65
C ILE A 120 0.92 -5.55 17.50
N LEU A 121 -0.16 -5.06 16.89
CA LEU A 121 -1.19 -4.26 17.54
C LEU A 121 -1.81 -4.94 18.78
N PRO A 122 -2.20 -6.23 18.76
CA PRO A 122 -2.72 -6.90 19.96
C PRO A 122 -1.72 -6.92 21.11
N THR A 123 -0.43 -7.12 20.82
CA THR A 123 0.64 -7.13 21.83
C THR A 123 0.82 -5.75 22.45
N ILE A 124 0.83 -4.69 21.63
CA ILE A 124 0.92 -3.31 22.10
C ILE A 124 -0.30 -2.95 22.97
N LEU A 125 -1.50 -3.38 22.58
CA LEU A 125 -2.72 -3.17 23.35
C LEU A 125 -2.66 -3.86 24.73
N ILE A 126 -2.18 -5.10 24.78
CA ILE A 126 -2.00 -5.82 26.04
C ILE A 126 -1.00 -5.09 26.95
N ILE A 127 0.17 -4.70 26.41
CA ILE A 127 1.18 -3.97 27.18
C ILE A 127 0.62 -2.63 27.68
N GLY A 128 -0.08 -1.88 26.82
CA GLY A 128 -0.75 -0.63 27.17
C GLY A 128 -1.81 -0.82 28.28
N PHE A 129 -2.62 -1.86 28.17
CA PHE A 129 -3.63 -2.22 29.16
C PHE A 129 -2.98 -2.59 30.50
N LEU A 130 -1.91 -3.38 30.50
CA LEU A 130 -1.17 -3.74 31.71
C LEU A 130 -0.56 -2.50 32.37
N MET A 131 0.06 -1.61 31.60
CA MET A 131 0.59 -0.34 32.12
C MET A 131 -0.51 0.54 32.73
N PHE A 132 -1.68 0.62 32.09
CA PHE A 132 -2.82 1.35 32.62
C PHE A 132 -3.31 0.76 33.95
N MET A 133 -3.44 -0.57 34.02
CA MET A 133 -3.82 -1.27 35.25
C MET A 133 -2.82 -1.03 36.38
N MET A 134 -1.51 -1.11 36.08
CA MET A 134 -0.45 -0.83 37.06
C MET A 134 -0.52 0.62 37.58
N LYS A 135 -0.67 1.59 36.67
CA LYS A 135 -0.82 3.00 37.06
C LYS A 135 -2.03 3.22 37.98
N ARG A 136 -3.18 2.64 37.63
CA ARG A 136 -4.40 2.76 38.46
C ARG A 136 -4.23 2.09 39.83
N SER A 137 -3.53 0.95 39.90
CA SER A 137 -3.25 0.30 41.19
C SER A 137 -2.34 1.14 42.08
N ALA A 138 -1.35 1.82 41.49
CA ALA A 138 -0.44 2.72 42.21
C ALA A 138 -1.13 4.00 42.73
N GLU A 139 -2.17 4.49 42.06
CA GLU A 139 -2.97 5.64 42.52
C GLU A 139 -3.92 5.29 43.68
N MET A 140 -4.16 4.00 43.96
CA MET A 140 -5.02 3.52 45.05
C MET A 140 -4.24 3.13 46.32
N MET A 141 -2.91 3.24 46.30
CA MET A 141 -2.02 3.03 47.44
C MET A 141 -1.54 4.38 47.99
#